data_AF-A0A1I1PVY4-F1
#
_entry.id   AF-A0A1I1PVY4-F1
#
_cell.length_a   1.000
_cell.length_b   1.000
_cell.length_c   1.000
_cell.angle_alpha   90.00
_cell.angle_beta   90.00
_cell.angle_gamma   90.00
#
_symmetry.space_group_name_H-M   'P 1'
#
loop_
_entity.id
_entity.type
_entity.pdbx_description
1 polymer ?
#
loop_
_entity_poly.entity_id
_entity_poly.type
_entity_poly.pdbx_seq_one_letter_code
_entity_poly.pdbx_strand_id
1 'polypeptide(L)'
;MNQTPPPDNAAAMAMTAYTLGRALYTAALRGGVSETVRDRMMKPRPGDLVIEVTAFHTQLDPDGIGRLVSIQGTPEMPERYVVEPLHRPGTQQGWRNATFAAVPDQPSAERWAEGGEPS
;
A
#
# COMPACT_ATOMS: atom_id res chain seq x y z
N MET A 1 -23.51 0.51 -5.27
CA MET A 1 -23.38 1.97 -5.21
C MET A 1 -22.02 2.28 -4.60
N ASN A 2 -21.01 2.61 -5.39
CA ASN A 2 -19.70 3.00 -4.86
C ASN A 2 -19.81 4.45 -4.41
N GLN A 3 -20.06 4.66 -3.12
CA GLN A 3 -19.97 5.99 -2.54
C GLN A 3 -18.50 6.37 -2.46
N THR A 4 -18.10 7.34 -3.27
CA THR A 4 -16.85 8.06 -3.08
C THR A 4 -16.84 8.63 -1.67
N PRO A 5 -15.85 8.31 -0.81
CA PRO A 5 -15.78 8.87 0.52
C PRO A 5 -15.69 10.40 0.46
N PRO A 6 -16.26 11.13 1.43
CA PRO A 6 -16.12 12.58 1.53
C PRO A 6 -14.64 13.00 1.47
N PRO A 7 -14.29 14.16 0.86
CA PRO A 7 -12.90 14.59 0.68
C PRO A 7 -12.08 14.59 1.98
N ASP A 8 -12.68 15.01 3.09
CA ASP A 8 -12.03 15.08 4.40
C ASP A 8 -11.71 13.67 4.95
N ASN A 9 -12.56 12.69 4.67
CA ASN A 9 -12.34 11.29 5.05
C ASN A 9 -11.25 10.66 4.19
N ALA A 10 -11.20 10.98 2.89
CA ALA A 10 -10.18 10.47 1.98
C ALA A 10 -8.77 10.97 2.37
N ALA A 11 -8.64 12.25 2.71
CA ALA A 11 -7.37 12.82 3.18
C ALA A 11 -6.94 12.22 4.54
N ALA A 12 -7.88 12.04 5.48
CA ALA A 12 -7.60 11.41 6.76
C ALA A 12 -7.18 9.94 6.60
N MET A 13 -7.83 9.18 5.72
CA MET A 13 -7.47 7.80 5.38
C MET A 13 -6.07 7.74 4.75
N ALA A 14 -5.77 8.62 3.80
CA ALA A 14 -4.45 8.70 3.18
C ALA A 14 -3.35 8.99 4.22
N MET A 15 -3.58 9.95 5.13
CA MET A 15 -2.60 10.25 6.18
C MET A 15 -2.43 9.11 7.20
N THR A 16 -3.51 8.40 7.53
CA THR A 16 -3.45 7.23 8.42
C THR A 16 -2.64 6.12 7.76
N ALA A 17 -2.93 5.80 6.50
CA ALA A 17 -2.20 4.82 5.72
C ALA A 17 -0.72 5.21 5.55
N TYR A 18 -0.41 6.49 5.32
CA TYR A 18 0.95 7.00 5.25
C TYR A 18 1.71 6.74 6.55
N THR A 19 1.09 7.10 7.68
CA THR A 19 1.71 7.01 9.01
C THR A 19 2.00 5.56 9.38
N LEU A 20 1.01 4.68 9.21
CA LEU A 20 1.15 3.25 9.45
C LEU A 20 2.17 2.63 8.50
N GLY A 21 2.04 2.89 7.20
CA GLY A 21 2.94 2.38 6.17
C GLY A 21 4.39 2.77 6.41
N ARG A 22 4.64 4.03 6.76
CA ARG A 22 5.98 4.52 7.09
C ARG A 22 6.56 3.84 8.33
N ALA A 23 5.77 3.69 9.39
CA ALA A 23 6.22 3.00 10.60
C ALA A 23 6.57 1.54 10.30
N LEU A 24 5.68 0.82 9.61
CA LEU A 24 5.86 -0.59 9.25
C LEU A 24 7.06 -0.79 8.32
N TYR A 25 7.19 0.04 7.29
CA TYR A 25 8.29 -0.06 6.31
C TYR A 25 9.65 0.22 6.97
N THR A 26 9.71 1.23 7.84
CA THR A 26 10.92 1.54 8.60
C THR A 26 11.29 0.39 9.54
N ALA A 27 10.30 -0.21 10.22
CA ALA A 27 10.52 -1.37 11.07
C ALA A 27 11.00 -2.58 10.25
N ALA A 28 10.42 -2.83 9.07
CA ALA A 28 10.83 -3.89 8.16
C ALA A 28 12.29 -3.78 7.70
N LEU A 29 12.75 -2.57 7.36
CA LEU A 29 14.15 -2.31 6.99
C LEU A 29 15.13 -2.55 8.16
N ARG A 30 14.66 -2.38 9.40
CA ARG A 30 15.49 -2.53 10.62
C ARG A 30 15.36 -3.90 11.28
N GLY A 31 14.62 -4.84 10.67
CA GLY A 31 14.36 -6.16 11.26
C GLY A 31 13.42 -6.13 12.48
N GLY A 32 12.64 -5.06 12.64
CA GLY A 32 11.67 -4.90 13.73
C GLY A 32 10.30 -5.53 13.47
N VAL A 33 10.13 -6.24 12.35
CA VAL A 33 8.92 -7.03 12.03
C VAL A 33 9.33 -8.43 11.63
N SER A 34 8.41 -9.39 11.73
CA SER A 34 8.65 -10.77 11.28
C SER A 34 8.86 -10.85 9.77
N GLU A 35 9.54 -11.91 9.31
CA GLU A 35 9.71 -12.17 7.88
C GLU A 35 8.36 -12.28 7.15
N THR A 36 7.35 -12.89 7.77
CA THR A 36 6.00 -12.98 7.22
C THR A 36 5.38 -11.61 6.94
N VAL A 37 5.51 -10.67 7.88
CA VAL A 37 5.00 -9.29 7.69
C VAL A 37 5.76 -8.60 6.58
N ARG A 38 7.10 -8.72 6.59
CA ARG A 38 7.94 -8.13 5.54
C ARG A 38 7.56 -8.66 4.15
N ASP A 39 7.38 -9.96 4.01
CA ASP A 39 7.00 -10.60 2.75
C ASP A 39 5.62 -10.14 2.26
N ARG A 40 4.65 -10.04 3.18
CA ARG A 40 3.30 -9.56 2.83
C ARG A 40 3.31 -8.12 2.33
N MET A 41 4.12 -7.25 2.96
CA MET A 41 4.31 -5.87 2.53
C MET A 41 4.94 -5.79 1.13
N MET A 42 5.94 -6.61 0.83
CA MET A 42 6.67 -6.57 -0.44
C MET A 42 5.94 -7.28 -1.60
N LYS A 43 4.84 -7.99 -1.31
CA LYS A 43 4.00 -8.70 -2.28
C LYS A 43 2.57 -8.14 -2.28
N PRO A 44 2.35 -6.89 -2.73
CA PRO A 44 1.02 -6.30 -2.77
C PRO A 44 0.09 -7.10 -3.70
N ARG A 45 -1.18 -7.17 -3.35
CA ARG A 45 -2.25 -7.89 -4.07
C ARG A 45 -3.38 -6.92 -4.44
N PRO A 46 -4.11 -7.16 -5.55
CA PRO A 46 -5.32 -6.38 -5.85
C PRO A 46 -6.26 -6.31 -4.65
N GLY A 47 -6.72 -5.09 -4.33
CA GLY A 47 -7.51 -4.78 -3.14
C GLY A 47 -6.71 -4.16 -1.99
N ASP A 48 -5.38 -4.32 -1.98
CA ASP A 48 -4.55 -3.74 -0.93
C ASP A 48 -4.52 -2.23 -0.97
N LEU A 49 -4.37 -1.62 0.21
CA LEU A 49 -3.79 -0.28 0.28
C LEU A 49 -2.29 -0.40 0.02
N VAL A 50 -1.79 0.46 -0.85
CA VAL A 50 -0.39 0.50 -1.22
C VAL A 50 0.15 1.91 -1.08
N ILE A 51 1.45 1.98 -0.81
CA ILE A 51 2.22 3.21 -0.85
C ILE A 51 3.40 3.04 -1.81
N GLU A 52 3.61 4.02 -2.67
CA GLU A 52 4.76 4.02 -3.56
C GLU A 52 6.05 4.21 -2.76
N VAL A 53 7.02 3.35 -3.05
CA VAL A 53 8.40 3.47 -2.61
C VAL A 53 9.18 4.12 -3.75
N THR A 54 9.60 5.37 -3.55
CA THR A 54 10.35 6.09 -4.58
C THR A 54 11.64 5.35 -4.95
N ALA A 55 12.01 5.36 -6.25
CA ALA A 55 13.10 4.59 -6.83
C ALA A 55 14.51 4.88 -6.25
N PHE A 56 14.64 5.90 -5.39
CA PHE A 56 15.86 6.19 -4.61
C PHE A 56 15.81 5.63 -3.17
N HIS A 57 14.88 4.70 -2.90
CA HIS A 57 14.91 3.71 -1.82
C HIS A 57 14.94 4.21 -0.36
N THR A 58 14.44 5.40 -0.04
CA THR A 58 14.27 5.79 1.37
C THR A 58 13.04 6.63 1.69
N GLN A 59 12.29 7.08 0.67
CA GLN A 59 11.14 7.96 0.88
C GLN A 59 9.87 7.37 0.30
N LEU A 60 8.82 7.42 1.12
CA LEU A 60 7.47 7.06 0.74
C LEU A 60 6.76 8.31 0.22
N ASP A 61 6.10 8.18 -0.92
CA ASP A 61 5.34 9.27 -1.52
C ASP A 61 3.92 9.31 -0.91
N PRO A 62 3.54 10.39 -0.19
CA PRO A 62 2.17 10.52 0.33
C PRO A 62 1.12 10.67 -0.77
N ASP A 63 1.48 11.19 -1.95
CA ASP A 63 0.57 11.27 -3.11
C ASP A 63 0.49 9.92 -3.86
N GLY A 64 1.48 9.05 -3.63
CA GLY A 64 1.54 7.67 -4.14
C GLY A 64 0.69 6.66 -3.34
N ILE A 65 -0.20 7.10 -2.46
CA ILE A 65 -1.10 6.23 -1.70
C ILE A 65 -2.39 5.96 -2.46
N GLY A 66 -2.72 4.68 -2.59
CA GLY A 66 -3.95 4.27 -3.23
C GLY A 66 -4.34 2.83 -2.95
N ARG A 67 -5.47 2.43 -3.52
CA ARG A 67 -5.89 1.04 -3.56
C ARG A 67 -5.34 0.40 -4.84
N LEU A 68 -4.65 -0.72 -4.69
CA LEU A 68 -4.18 -1.50 -5.83
C LEU A 68 -5.38 -2.14 -6.53
N VAL A 69 -5.62 -1.81 -7.79
CA VAL A 69 -6.73 -2.31 -8.59
C VAL A 69 -6.33 -3.58 -9.33
N SER A 70 -5.17 -3.56 -9.97
CA SER A 70 -4.64 -4.72 -10.68
C SER A 70 -3.13 -4.63 -10.84
N ILE A 71 -2.50 -5.78 -11.03
CA ILE A 71 -1.11 -5.91 -11.42
C ILE A 71 -1.12 -6.49 -12.84
N GLN A 72 -0.44 -5.82 -13.76
CA GLN A 72 -0.22 -6.31 -15.13
C GLN A 72 1.25 -6.70 -15.26
N GLY A 73 1.51 -7.86 -15.88
CA GLY A 73 2.82 -8.52 -15.91
C GLY A 73 2.75 -9.90 -15.25
N THR A 74 3.90 -10.48 -14.92
CA THR A 74 3.93 -11.72 -14.14
C THR A 74 4.02 -11.43 -12.64
N PRO A 75 3.61 -12.35 -11.75
CA PRO A 75 3.75 -12.17 -10.31
C PRO A 75 5.20 -11.90 -9.86
N GLU A 76 6.18 -12.46 -10.56
CA GLU A 76 7.61 -12.30 -10.29
C GLU A 76 8.19 -11.01 -10.89
N MET A 77 7.58 -10.52 -11.97
CA MET A 77 7.99 -9.30 -12.68
C MET A 77 6.76 -8.47 -13.07
N PRO A 78 6.19 -7.73 -12.11
CA PRO A 78 5.09 -6.81 -12.38
C PRO A 78 5.57 -5.67 -13.28
N GLU A 79 4.99 -5.56 -14.47
CA GLU A 79 5.34 -4.53 -15.46
C GLU A 79 4.61 -3.22 -15.18
N ARG A 80 3.42 -3.31 -14.57
CA ARG A 80 2.57 -2.17 -14.30
C ARG A 80 1.63 -2.44 -13.13
N TYR A 81 1.59 -1.49 -12.21
CA TYR A 81 0.58 -1.44 -11.16
C TYR A 81 -0.51 -0.46 -11.55
N VAL A 82 -1.77 -0.90 -11.49
CA VAL A 82 -2.92 -0.01 -11.65
C VAL A 82 -3.43 0.34 -10.27
N VAL A 83 -3.31 1.60 -9.88
CA VAL A 83 -3.65 2.10 -8.55
C VAL A 83 -4.77 3.13 -8.68
N GLU A 84 -5.75 3.04 -7.79
CA GLU A 84 -6.76 4.07 -7.55
C GLU A 84 -6.30 4.95 -6.38
N PRO A 85 -5.83 6.19 -6.62
CA PRO A 85 -5.30 7.02 -5.55
C PRO A 85 -6.38 7.41 -4.54
N LEU A 86 -6.06 7.38 -3.25
CA LEU A 86 -7.04 7.73 -2.21
C LEU A 86 -7.46 9.20 -2.28
N HIS A 87 -6.58 10.11 -2.71
CA HIS A 87 -6.88 11.52 -2.86
C HIS A 87 -7.71 11.84 -4.13
N ARG A 88 -7.84 10.89 -5.06
CA ARG A 88 -8.64 11.00 -6.30
C ARG A 88 -9.41 9.71 -6.59
N PRO A 89 -10.37 9.34 -5.72
CA PRO A 89 -11.19 8.15 -5.91
C PRO A 89 -12.00 8.22 -7.22
N GLY A 90 -12.19 7.07 -7.85
CA GLY A 90 -12.80 6.93 -9.18
C GLY A 90 -11.82 7.15 -10.34
N THR A 91 -10.57 7.54 -10.08
CA THR A 91 -9.52 7.62 -11.10
C THR A 91 -8.53 6.47 -10.96
N GLN A 92 -8.11 5.87 -12.07
CA GLN A 92 -7.08 4.83 -12.08
C GLN A 92 -5.83 5.34 -12.77
N GLN A 93 -4.69 5.07 -12.17
CA GLN A 93 -3.37 5.44 -12.69
C GLN A 93 -2.54 4.19 -12.85
N GLY A 94 -1.95 4.03 -14.03
CA GLY A 94 -1.09 2.90 -14.33
C GLY A 94 0.37 3.27 -14.20
N TRP A 95 0.98 2.89 -13.10
CA TRP A 95 2.36 3.17 -12.74
C TRP A 95 3.28 2.10 -13.33
N ARG A 96 4.34 2.53 -14.03
CA ARG A 96 5.38 1.67 -14.60
C ARG A 96 6.69 1.94 -13.89
N ASN A 97 7.52 0.91 -13.73
CA ASN A 97 8.81 1.00 -13.02
C ASN A 97 8.67 1.52 -11.57
N ALA A 98 7.53 1.29 -10.94
CA ALA A 98 7.24 1.69 -9.57
C ALA A 98 7.33 0.48 -8.64
N THR A 99 7.78 0.72 -7.41
CA THR A 99 7.74 -0.29 -6.34
C THR A 99 6.67 0.13 -5.34
N PHE A 100 5.79 -0.79 -4.97
CA PHE A 100 4.74 -0.54 -3.98
C PHE A 100 4.93 -1.45 -2.78
N ALA A 101 4.73 -0.90 -1.58
CA ALA A 101 4.57 -1.68 -0.37
C ALA A 101 3.08 -1.74 -0.01
N ALA A 102 2.56 -2.92 0.26
CA ALA A 102 1.24 -3.08 0.85
C ALA A 102 1.27 -2.60 2.30
N VAL A 103 0.22 -1.88 2.70
CA VAL A 103 0.03 -1.38 4.06
C VAL A 103 -1.30 -1.88 4.57
N PRO A 104 -1.36 -2.32 5.83
CA PRO A 104 -2.63 -2.72 6.40
C PRO A 104 -3.49 -1.48 6.66
N ASP A 105 -4.80 -1.62 6.51
CA ASP A 105 -5.70 -0.69 7.19
C ASP A 105 -5.59 -0.88 8.71
N GLN A 106 -6.12 0.06 9.48
CA GLN A 106 -5.99 0.05 10.93
C GLN A 106 -6.49 -1.27 11.57
N PRO A 107 -7.63 -1.86 11.16
CA PRO A 107 -8.06 -3.18 11.64
C PRO A 107 -7.19 -4.37 11.21
N SER A 108 -6.49 -4.29 10.07
CA SER A 108 -5.63 -5.37 9.59
C SER A 108 -4.22 -5.30 10.16
N ALA A 109 -3.81 -4.15 10.72
CA ALA A 109 -2.46 -3.94 11.24
C ALA A 109 -2.17 -4.86 12.44
N GLU A 110 -3.14 -5.03 13.34
CA GLU A 110 -3.05 -5.96 14.47
C GLU A 110 -2.93 -7.41 13.98
N ARG A 111 -3.75 -7.81 12.99
CA ARG A 111 -3.69 -9.16 12.41
C ARG A 111 -2.35 -9.45 11.74
N TRP A 112 -1.78 -8.49 11.02
CA TRP A 112 -0.45 -8.66 10.42
C TRP A 112 0.62 -8.81 11.50
N ALA A 113 0.55 -8.02 12.59
CA ALA A 113 1.50 -8.11 13.69
C ALA A 113 1.48 -9.48 14.41
N GLU A 114 0.32 -10.14 14.46
CA GLU A 114 0.15 -11.49 15.01
C GLU A 114 0.55 -12.62 14.04
N GLY A 115 0.95 -12.28 12.81
CA GLY A 115 1.25 -13.26 11.76
C GLY A 115 0.01 -13.80 11.03
N GLY A 116 -1.15 -13.20 11.25
CA GLY A 116 -2.38 -13.52 10.54
C GLY A 116 -2.37 -12.99 9.10
N GLU A 117 -2.65 -13.85 8.12
CA GLU A 117 -2.97 -13.42 6.77
C GLU A 117 -4.38 -12.77 6.73
N PRO A 118 -4.59 -11.75 5.88
CA PRO A 118 -5.92 -11.21 5.66
C PRO A 118 -6.83 -12.25 4.97
N SER A 119 -8.08 -12.35 5.43
CA SER A 119 -9.16 -13.14 4.81
C SER A 119 -9.72 -12.46 3.56
#